data_AF-A0A7C5KNB7-F1
#
_entry.id   AF-A0A7C5KNB7-F1
#
_cell.length_a   1.000
_cell.length_b   1.000
_cell.length_c   1.000
_cell.angle_alpha   90.00
_cell.angle_beta   90.00
_cell.angle_gamma   90.00
#
_symmetry.space_group_name_H-M   'P 1'
#
loop_
_entity.id
_entity.type
_entity.pdbx_description
1 polymer ?
#
loop_
_entity_poly.entity_id
_entity_poly.type
_entity_poly.pdbx_seq_one_letter_code
_entity_poly.pdbx_strand_id
1 'polypeptide(L)'
;EVLITLALVMVIYAIAIRLHLSGPIAVVIAGLFIGNHGAKFAMSENTRNHVFQFWELIDEILNSVLFLLIGLEVIVLGSSLLGSPVYLAAIPVALAARNISVAIPISLLSIRERFERGTISLLTWGGLRGGISVALALSLPDVPEKPAILAATYAVVVFSIIVQGLTMKRLVRRFGF
;
A
#
# COMPACT_ATOMS: atom_id res chain seq x y z
N GLU A 1 -14.64 20.75 -12.00
CA GLU A 1 -13.75 19.67 -12.47
C GLU A 1 -13.70 18.44 -11.55
N VAL A 2 -14.02 18.53 -10.25
CA VAL A 2 -14.04 17.38 -9.32
C VAL A 2 -14.88 16.20 -9.83
N LEU A 3 -16.15 16.44 -10.20
CA LEU A 3 -17.04 15.42 -10.76
C LEU A 3 -16.49 14.77 -12.03
N ILE A 4 -15.75 15.53 -12.86
CA ILE A 4 -15.11 15.02 -14.07
C ILE A 4 -13.99 14.05 -13.69
N THR A 5 -13.17 14.38 -12.69
CA THR A 5 -12.12 13.48 -12.20
C THR A 5 -12.69 12.19 -11.61
N LEU A 6 -13.78 12.27 -10.85
CA LEU A 6 -14.53 11.10 -10.36
C LEU A 6 -15.08 10.24 -11.50
N ALA A 7 -15.78 10.88 -12.45
CA ALA A 7 -16.33 10.20 -13.61
C ALA A 7 -15.21 9.51 -14.42
N LEU A 8 -14.07 10.18 -14.59
CA LEU A 8 -12.91 9.62 -15.28
C LEU A 8 -12.41 8.36 -14.57
N VAL A 9 -12.22 8.38 -13.25
CA VAL A 9 -11.79 7.21 -12.48
C VAL A 9 -12.77 6.05 -12.67
N MET A 10 -14.07 6.30 -12.54
CA MET A 10 -15.11 5.27 -12.68
C MET A 10 -15.15 4.68 -14.09
N VAL A 11 -15.08 5.54 -15.13
CA VAL A 11 -15.13 5.13 -16.53
C VAL A 11 -13.87 4.35 -16.92
N ILE A 12 -12.68 4.85 -16.57
CA ILE A 12 -11.42 4.16 -16.85
C ILE A 12 -11.39 2.79 -16.19
N TYR A 13 -11.82 2.70 -14.93
CA TYR A 13 -11.86 1.44 -14.21
C TYR A 13 -12.83 0.43 -14.88
N ALA A 14 -14.03 0.88 -15.26
CA ALA A 14 -15.02 0.04 -15.93
C ALA A 14 -14.54 -0.46 -17.31
N ILE A 15 -13.90 0.42 -18.09
CA ILE A 15 -13.32 0.05 -19.40
C ILE A 15 -12.19 -0.96 -19.20
N ALA A 16 -11.29 -0.72 -18.24
CA ALA A 16 -10.16 -1.59 -17.97
C ALA A 16 -10.63 -3.02 -17.63
N ILE A 17 -11.65 -3.19 -16.79
CA ILE A 17 -12.22 -4.50 -16.47
C ILE A 17 -12.76 -5.21 -17.72
N ARG A 18 -13.50 -4.50 -18.58
CA ARG A 18 -14.05 -5.09 -19.82
C ARG A 18 -12.97 -5.54 -20.80
N LEU A 19 -11.82 -4.89 -20.77
CA LEU A 19 -10.65 -5.25 -21.58
C LEU A 19 -9.72 -6.25 -20.89
N HIS A 20 -10.11 -6.80 -19.73
CA HIS A 20 -9.27 -7.68 -18.91
C HIS A 20 -7.91 -7.06 -18.51
N LEU A 21 -7.89 -5.74 -18.32
CA LEU A 21 -6.73 -4.97 -17.86
C LEU A 21 -6.85 -4.64 -16.36
N SER A 22 -5.74 -4.22 -15.75
CA SER A 22 -5.73 -3.79 -14.34
C SER A 22 -6.39 -2.42 -14.16
N GLY A 23 -7.62 -2.42 -13.64
CA GLY A 23 -8.37 -1.20 -13.29
C GLY A 23 -7.60 -0.25 -12.37
N PRO A 24 -7.03 -0.71 -11.24
CA PRO A 24 -6.25 0.14 -10.34
C PRO A 24 -5.06 0.81 -11.04
N ILE A 25 -4.31 0.08 -11.87
CA ILE A 25 -3.15 0.64 -12.57
C ILE A 25 -3.61 1.68 -13.61
N ALA A 26 -4.67 1.40 -14.36
CA ALA A 26 -5.22 2.34 -15.33
C ALA A 26 -5.64 3.68 -14.68
N VAL A 27 -6.28 3.60 -13.51
CA VAL A 27 -6.66 4.78 -12.71
C VAL A 27 -5.44 5.52 -12.18
N VAL A 28 -4.40 4.82 -11.69
CA VAL A 28 -3.15 5.45 -11.23
C VAL A 28 -2.47 6.23 -12.35
N ILE A 29 -2.42 5.67 -13.56
CA ILE A 29 -1.85 6.35 -14.73
C ILE A 29 -2.67 7.62 -15.04
N ALA A 30 -4.00 7.55 -15.05
CA ALA A 30 -4.85 8.71 -15.26
C ALA A 30 -4.64 9.79 -14.19
N GLY A 31 -4.53 9.38 -12.91
CA GLY A 31 -4.21 10.25 -11.79
C GLY A 31 -2.85 10.93 -11.94
N LEU A 32 -1.83 10.22 -12.41
CA LEU A 32 -0.51 10.78 -12.70
C LEU A 32 -0.56 11.84 -13.81
N PHE A 33 -1.33 11.59 -14.88
CA PHE A 33 -1.53 12.56 -15.96
C PHE A 33 -2.26 13.83 -15.50
N ILE A 34 -3.35 13.68 -14.73
CA ILE A 34 -4.09 14.83 -14.20
C ILE A 34 -3.25 15.58 -13.16
N GLY A 35 -2.64 14.86 -12.21
CA GLY A 35 -1.88 15.44 -11.11
C GLY A 35 -0.61 16.17 -11.55
N ASN A 36 0.01 15.75 -12.66
CA ASN A 36 1.20 16.40 -13.20
C ASN A 36 0.86 17.39 -14.32
N HIS A 37 0.32 16.92 -15.44
CA HIS A 37 0.13 17.73 -16.65
C HIS A 37 -1.16 18.54 -16.60
N GLY A 38 -2.26 17.92 -16.14
CA GLY A 38 -3.56 18.60 -15.99
C GLY A 38 -3.52 19.76 -15.00
N ALA A 39 -2.90 19.55 -13.84
CA ALA A 39 -2.77 20.56 -12.79
C ALA A 39 -1.84 21.73 -13.16
N LYS A 40 -0.91 21.51 -14.11
CA LYS A 40 0.08 22.53 -14.52
C LYS A 40 -0.38 23.38 -15.70
N PHE A 41 -1.16 22.82 -16.63
CA PHE A 41 -1.48 23.50 -17.90
C PHE A 41 -2.99 23.69 -18.17
N ALA A 42 -3.86 22.97 -17.47
CA ALA A 42 -5.30 22.93 -17.80
C ALA A 42 -6.21 23.38 -16.65
N MET A 43 -5.67 23.72 -15.47
CA MET A 43 -6.45 24.09 -14.29
C MET A 43 -6.06 25.45 -13.75
N SER A 44 -7.07 26.22 -13.31
CA SER A 44 -6.84 27.39 -12.46
C SER A 44 -6.33 26.98 -11.07
N GLU A 45 -5.67 27.86 -10.33
CA GLU A 45 -5.20 27.56 -8.97
C GLU A 45 -6.35 27.16 -8.03
N ASN A 46 -7.50 27.83 -8.15
CA ASN A 46 -8.66 27.54 -7.33
C ASN A 46 -9.22 26.15 -7.65
N THR A 47 -9.38 25.82 -8.94
CA THR A 47 -9.78 24.48 -9.40
C THR A 47 -8.86 23.40 -8.85
N ARG A 48 -7.54 23.63 -8.95
CA ARG A 48 -6.53 22.69 -8.49
C ARG A 48 -6.72 22.39 -7.01
N ASN A 49 -6.82 23.44 -6.18
CA ASN A 49 -7.01 23.27 -4.74
C ASN A 49 -8.27 22.48 -4.41
N HIS A 50 -9.40 22.76 -5.06
CA HIS A 50 -10.65 22.00 -4.86
C HIS A 50 -10.51 20.52 -5.20
N VAL A 51 -9.83 20.19 -6.31
CA VAL A 51 -9.62 18.79 -6.73
C VAL A 51 -8.70 18.06 -5.77
N PHE A 52 -7.56 18.66 -5.39
CA PHE A 52 -6.61 18.02 -4.48
C PHE A 52 -7.22 17.84 -3.08
N GLN A 53 -7.86 18.87 -2.53
CA GLN A 53 -8.54 18.77 -1.22
C GLN A 53 -9.66 17.72 -1.23
N PHE A 54 -10.45 17.66 -2.31
CA PHE A 54 -11.49 16.64 -2.42
C PHE A 54 -10.90 15.23 -2.40
N TRP A 55 -9.86 14.96 -3.18
CA TRP A 55 -9.23 13.64 -3.23
C TRP A 55 -8.49 13.30 -1.92
N GLU A 56 -7.90 14.27 -1.24
CA GLU A 56 -7.31 14.10 0.09
C GLU A 56 -8.38 13.69 1.12
N LEU A 57 -9.53 14.37 1.15
CA LEU A 57 -10.65 13.99 2.01
C LEU A 57 -11.17 12.58 1.70
N ILE A 58 -11.28 12.23 0.42
CA ILE A 58 -11.70 10.87 0.02
C ILE A 58 -10.67 9.83 0.48
N ASP A 59 -9.37 10.09 0.32
CA ASP A 59 -8.30 9.21 0.79
C ASP A 59 -8.36 9.02 2.31
N GLU A 60 -8.52 10.11 3.07
CA GLU A 60 -8.65 10.05 4.54
C GLU A 60 -9.87 9.24 4.98
N ILE A 61 -11.03 9.45 4.35
CA ILE A 61 -12.27 8.73 4.65
C ILE A 61 -12.10 7.25 4.33
N LEU A 62 -11.65 6.91 3.12
CA LEU A 62 -11.49 5.51 2.70
C LEU A 62 -10.45 4.79 3.54
N ASN A 63 -9.35 5.45 3.89
CA ASN A 63 -8.32 4.88 4.76
C ASN A 63 -8.84 4.66 6.18
N SER A 64 -9.63 5.59 6.73
CA SER A 64 -10.28 5.41 8.04
C SER A 64 -11.25 4.22 8.05
N VAL A 65 -12.06 4.09 7.00
CA VAL A 65 -12.97 2.94 6.83
C VAL A 65 -12.18 1.64 6.69
N LEU A 66 -11.11 1.63 5.90
CA LEU A 66 -10.23 0.48 5.72
C LEU A 66 -9.65 0.01 7.06
N PHE A 67 -9.11 0.92 7.87
CA PHE A 67 -8.57 0.59 9.19
C PHE A 67 -9.65 0.15 10.18
N LEU A 68 -10.84 0.74 10.13
CA LEU A 68 -11.98 0.31 10.93
C LEU A 68 -12.38 -1.14 10.59
N LEU A 69 -12.50 -1.46 9.30
CA LEU A 69 -12.84 -2.82 8.83
C LEU A 69 -11.76 -3.82 9.21
N ILE A 70 -10.48 -3.47 9.07
CA ILE A 70 -9.34 -4.28 9.53
C ILE A 70 -9.45 -4.55 11.04
N GLY A 71 -9.73 -3.52 11.84
CA GLY A 71 -9.88 -3.65 13.29
C GLY A 71 -11.06 -4.53 13.70
N LEU A 72 -12.21 -4.37 13.05
CA LEU A 72 -13.40 -5.18 13.30
C LEU A 72 -13.14 -6.66 12.98
N GLU A 73 -12.52 -6.93 11.83
CA GLU A 73 -12.21 -8.29 11.40
C GLU A 73 -11.24 -8.99 12.36
N VAL A 74 -10.23 -8.27 12.89
CA VAL A 74 -9.32 -8.81 13.91
C VAL A 74 -10.06 -9.23 15.18
N ILE A 75 -11.10 -8.49 15.59
CA ILE A 75 -11.90 -8.85 16.78
C ILE A 75 -12.71 -10.12 16.50
N VAL A 76 -13.31 -10.24 15.30
CA VAL A 76 -14.10 -11.41 14.90
C VAL A 76 -13.25 -12.67 14.76
N LEU A 77 -12.04 -12.53 14.19
CA LEU A 77 -11.16 -13.65 13.86
C LEU A 77 -10.11 -13.97 14.95
N GLY A 78 -9.95 -13.08 15.93
CA GLY A 78 -8.80 -13.02 16.83
C GLY A 78 -8.54 -14.27 17.66
N SER A 79 -9.53 -15.14 17.88
CA SER A 79 -9.37 -16.39 18.62
C SER A 79 -8.95 -17.58 17.74
N SER A 80 -9.25 -17.58 16.45
CA SER A 80 -8.98 -18.71 15.54
C SER A 80 -7.75 -18.51 14.67
N LEU A 81 -7.44 -17.27 14.28
CA LEU A 81 -6.34 -16.95 13.35
C LEU A 81 -5.00 -16.66 14.04
N LEU A 82 -5.00 -16.23 15.30
CA LEU A 82 -3.78 -15.96 16.08
C LEU A 82 -3.32 -17.16 16.93
N GLY A 83 -4.08 -18.26 16.93
CA GLY A 83 -3.83 -19.42 17.78
C GLY A 83 -2.63 -20.29 17.38
N SER A 84 -2.13 -20.16 16.14
CA SER A 84 -0.99 -20.95 15.65
C SER A 84 0.26 -20.08 15.41
N PRO A 85 1.41 -20.43 16.00
CA PRO A 85 2.67 -19.70 15.79
C PRO A 85 3.15 -19.74 14.34
N VAL A 86 2.58 -20.62 13.50
CA VAL A 86 2.87 -20.74 12.07
C VAL A 86 2.58 -19.43 11.33
N TYR A 87 1.53 -18.69 11.70
CA TYR A 87 1.19 -17.44 11.02
C TYR A 87 2.13 -16.29 11.40
N LEU A 88 2.74 -16.35 12.59
CA LEU A 88 3.79 -15.40 13.00
C LEU A 88 5.07 -15.61 12.19
N ALA A 89 5.33 -16.82 11.68
CA ALA A 89 6.45 -17.08 10.79
C ALA A 89 6.31 -16.35 9.43
N ALA A 90 5.12 -15.91 9.05
CA ALA A 90 4.92 -15.08 7.85
C ALA A 90 5.64 -13.72 7.95
N ILE A 91 5.81 -13.18 9.16
CA ILE A 91 6.49 -11.90 9.40
C ILE A 91 7.97 -11.95 8.98
N PRO A 92 8.83 -12.83 9.55
CA PRO A 92 10.22 -12.90 9.14
C PRO A 92 10.38 -13.31 7.67
N VAL A 93 9.49 -14.16 7.13
CA VAL A 93 9.50 -14.52 5.71
C VAL A 93 9.21 -13.30 4.82
N ALA A 94 8.20 -12.50 5.15
CA ALA A 94 7.86 -11.30 4.40
C ALA A 94 8.98 -10.24 4.45
N LEU A 95 9.63 -10.09 5.62
CA LEU A 95 10.78 -9.19 5.78
C LEU A 95 12.00 -9.67 5.01
N ALA A 96 12.31 -10.98 5.07
CA ALA A 96 13.41 -11.57 4.31
C ALA A 96 13.19 -11.42 2.80
N ALA A 97 11.98 -11.72 2.31
CA ALA A 97 11.61 -11.53 0.92
C ALA A 97 11.78 -10.07 0.49
N ARG A 98 11.33 -9.11 1.31
CA ARG A 98 11.53 -7.68 1.04
C ARG A 98 13.00 -7.29 1.00
N ASN A 99 13.79 -7.75 1.97
CA ASN A 99 15.23 -7.46 2.03
C ASN A 99 15.93 -7.98 0.77
N ILE A 100 15.61 -9.19 0.32
CA ILE A 100 16.17 -9.77 -0.91
C ILE A 100 15.76 -8.94 -2.14
N SER A 101 14.47 -8.62 -2.27
CA SER A 101 13.95 -7.83 -3.41
C SER A 101 14.51 -6.41 -3.48
N VAL A 102 14.95 -5.84 -2.36
CA VAL A 102 15.55 -4.50 -2.29
C VAL A 102 17.08 -4.58 -2.40
N ALA A 103 17.71 -5.53 -1.73
CA ALA A 103 19.16 -5.69 -1.73
C ALA A 103 19.70 -6.06 -3.11
N ILE A 104 19.03 -6.96 -3.85
CA ILE A 104 19.52 -7.38 -5.17
C ILE A 104 19.63 -6.19 -6.15
N PRO A 105 18.57 -5.40 -6.42
CA PRO A 105 18.66 -4.26 -7.32
C PRO A 105 19.65 -3.19 -6.84
N ILE A 106 19.68 -2.90 -5.53
CA ILE A 106 20.57 -1.86 -4.99
C ILE A 106 22.03 -2.31 -5.07
N SER A 107 22.34 -3.57 -4.77
CA SER A 107 23.69 -4.12 -4.92
C SER A 107 24.15 -4.09 -6.38
N LEU A 108 23.27 -4.41 -7.33
CA LEU A 108 23.58 -4.30 -8.77
C LEU A 108 23.81 -2.84 -9.20
N LEU A 109 22.97 -1.92 -8.76
CA LEU A 109 23.11 -0.49 -9.05
C LEU A 109 24.33 0.12 -8.35
N SER A 110 24.73 -0.41 -7.19
CA SER A 110 25.88 0.08 -6.42
C SER A 110 27.22 -0.11 -7.11
N ILE A 111 27.24 -0.89 -8.20
CA ILE A 111 28.38 -1.03 -9.10
C ILE A 111 28.63 0.29 -9.85
N ARG A 112 27.58 1.07 -10.12
CA ARG A 112 27.64 2.34 -10.88
C ARG A 112 27.40 3.58 -10.02
N GLU A 113 26.52 3.47 -9.02
CA GLU A 113 26.10 4.58 -8.17
C GLU A 113 26.54 4.37 -6.72
N ARG A 114 26.87 5.45 -5.99
CA ARG A 114 27.17 5.36 -4.56
C ARG A 114 25.88 5.55 -3.76
N PHE A 115 25.50 4.53 -3.00
CA PHE A 115 24.38 4.61 -2.06
C PHE A 115 24.88 4.86 -0.63
N GLU A 116 24.14 5.68 0.11
CA GLU A 116 24.41 5.94 1.53
C GLU A 116 24.27 4.67 2.37
N ARG A 117 25.09 4.58 3.44
CA ARG A 117 25.02 3.47 4.38
C ARG A 117 23.65 3.45 5.05
N GLY A 118 22.92 2.34 4.91
CA GLY A 118 21.58 2.18 5.48
C GLY A 118 20.44 2.28 4.45
N THR A 119 20.72 2.60 3.19
CA THR A 119 19.68 2.68 2.12
C THR A 119 18.86 1.40 2.00
N ILE A 120 19.50 0.22 1.97
CA ILE A 120 18.80 -1.08 1.92
C ILE A 120 17.93 -1.30 3.15
N SER A 121 18.45 -0.97 4.35
CA SER A 121 17.73 -1.14 5.61
C SER A 121 16.52 -0.21 5.68
N LEU A 122 16.69 1.06 5.28
CA LEU A 122 15.64 2.05 5.23
C LEU A 122 14.54 1.68 4.22
N LEU A 123 14.89 1.25 3.02
CA LEU A 123 13.92 0.86 1.98
C LEU A 123 13.22 -0.47 2.27
N THR A 124 13.89 -1.37 2.99
CA THR A 124 13.31 -2.63 3.46
C THR A 124 12.33 -2.36 4.59
N TRP A 125 12.75 -1.61 5.61
CA TRP A 125 11.91 -1.29 6.76
C TRP A 125 10.78 -0.33 6.39
N GLY A 126 11.02 0.56 5.43
CA GLY A 126 10.10 1.58 4.92
C GLY A 126 8.96 1.03 4.07
N GLY A 127 9.04 -0.24 3.66
CA GLY A 127 8.01 -0.93 2.89
C GLY A 127 6.81 -1.34 3.74
N LEU A 128 6.12 -0.36 4.34
CA LEU A 128 4.95 -0.60 5.17
C LEU A 128 3.86 -1.34 4.36
N ARG A 129 3.28 -2.37 4.95
CA ARG A 129 2.14 -3.10 4.39
C ARG A 129 0.86 -2.44 4.88
N GLY A 130 0.04 -1.99 3.93
CA GLY A 130 -1.24 -1.33 4.21
C GLY A 130 -2.45 -2.23 3.99
N GLY A 131 -3.64 -1.64 4.06
CA GLY A 131 -4.89 -2.41 3.93
C GLY A 131 -5.19 -2.90 2.51
N ILE A 132 -4.47 -2.45 1.48
CA ILE A 132 -4.57 -3.05 0.13
C ILE A 132 -4.23 -4.55 0.17
N SER A 133 -3.23 -4.95 0.96
CA SER A 133 -2.87 -6.37 1.13
C SER A 133 -4.02 -7.17 1.73
N VAL A 134 -4.74 -6.61 2.70
CA VAL A 134 -5.91 -7.22 3.32
C VAL A 134 -7.07 -7.30 2.33
N ALA A 135 -7.34 -6.22 1.60
CA ALA A 135 -8.41 -6.19 0.59
C ALA A 135 -8.22 -7.27 -0.49
N LEU A 136 -6.98 -7.50 -0.93
CA LEU A 136 -6.65 -8.57 -1.87
C LEU A 136 -6.79 -9.97 -1.26
N ALA A 137 -6.49 -10.13 0.03
CA ALA A 137 -6.70 -11.40 0.71
C ALA A 137 -8.21 -11.69 0.91
N LEU A 138 -9.02 -10.66 1.13
CA LEU A 138 -10.49 -10.78 1.23
C LEU A 138 -11.15 -11.07 -0.12
N SER A 139 -10.56 -10.59 -1.23
CA SER A 139 -11.08 -10.84 -2.57
C SER A 139 -10.79 -12.25 -3.11
N LEU A 140 -10.05 -13.08 -2.36
CA LEU A 140 -9.87 -14.49 -2.74
C LEU A 140 -11.22 -15.23 -2.76
N PRO A 141 -11.43 -16.13 -3.75
CA PRO A 141 -12.57 -17.05 -3.73
C PRO A 141 -12.55 -17.90 -2.45
N ASP A 142 -13.71 -18.45 -2.08
CA ASP A 142 -13.85 -19.27 -0.87
C ASP A 142 -13.17 -20.64 -1.04
N VAL A 143 -11.86 -20.63 -0.84
CA VAL A 143 -10.99 -21.80 -0.84
C VAL A 143 -10.59 -22.16 0.60
N PRO A 144 -10.31 -23.44 0.91
CA PRO A 144 -9.93 -23.88 2.26
C PRO A 144 -8.73 -23.13 2.85
N GLU A 145 -7.84 -22.61 2.00
CA GLU A 145 -6.62 -21.90 2.38
C GLU A 145 -6.87 -20.40 2.67
N LYS A 146 -8.03 -19.85 2.29
CA LYS A 146 -8.36 -18.43 2.46
C LYS A 146 -8.21 -17.96 3.91
N PRO A 147 -8.70 -18.68 4.94
CA PRO A 147 -8.49 -18.28 6.34
C PRO A 147 -7.01 -18.23 6.74
N ALA A 148 -6.19 -19.16 6.25
CA ALA A 148 -4.76 -19.19 6.53
C ALA A 148 -4.01 -18.02 5.87
N ILE A 149 -4.37 -17.70 4.62
CA ILE A 149 -3.82 -16.54 3.89
C ILE A 149 -4.22 -15.24 4.56
N LEU A 150 -5.49 -15.13 5.00
CA LEU A 150 -5.98 -13.99 5.77
C LEU A 150 -5.18 -13.84 7.06
N ALA A 151 -5.06 -14.88 7.88
CA ALA A 151 -4.29 -14.85 9.13
C ALA A 151 -2.85 -14.34 8.93
N ALA A 152 -2.13 -14.92 7.97
CA ALA A 152 -0.76 -14.54 7.66
C ALA A 152 -0.67 -13.08 7.18
N THR A 153 -1.57 -12.67 6.30
CA THR A 153 -1.62 -11.30 5.76
C THR A 153 -1.90 -10.28 6.87
N TYR A 154 -2.86 -10.57 7.75
CA TYR A 154 -3.18 -9.73 8.89
C TYR A 154 -2.01 -9.63 9.87
N ALA A 155 -1.37 -10.75 10.22
CA ALA A 155 -0.21 -10.75 11.11
C ALA A 155 0.91 -9.84 10.58
N VAL A 156 1.21 -9.94 9.28
CA VAL A 156 2.21 -9.10 8.60
C VAL A 156 1.79 -7.62 8.58
N VAL A 157 0.54 -7.32 8.23
CA VAL A 157 0.03 -5.94 8.14
C VAL A 157 0.02 -5.26 9.52
N VAL A 158 -0.53 -5.92 10.54
CA VAL A 158 -0.56 -5.41 11.92
C VAL A 158 0.86 -5.19 12.45
N PHE A 159 1.76 -6.17 12.24
CA PHE A 159 3.17 -6.01 12.59
C PHE A 159 3.80 -4.81 11.87
N SER A 160 3.51 -4.64 10.58
CA SER A 160 4.05 -3.54 9.78
C SER A 160 3.60 -2.18 10.31
N ILE A 161 2.31 -2.01 10.56
CA ILE A 161 1.75 -0.74 11.05
C ILE A 161 2.28 -0.40 12.45
N ILE A 162 2.23 -1.37 13.38
CA ILE A 162 2.60 -1.14 14.77
C ILE A 162 4.12 -1.08 14.93
N VAL A 163 4.83 -2.13 14.50
CA VAL A 163 6.27 -2.24 14.73
C VAL A 163 7.05 -1.42 13.72
N GLN A 164 6.89 -1.64 12.41
CA GLN A 164 7.67 -0.91 11.41
C GLN A 164 7.30 0.58 11.38
N GLY A 165 6.01 0.93 11.53
CA GLY A 165 5.54 2.31 11.60
C GLY A 165 6.14 3.09 12.77
N LEU A 166 6.04 2.58 14.01
CA LEU A 166 6.59 3.26 15.19
C LEU A 166 8.12 3.30 15.22
N THR A 167 8.79 2.30 14.64
CA THR A 167 10.26 2.22 14.63
C THR A 167 10.90 2.99 13.48
N MET A 168 10.15 3.36 12.45
CA MET A 168 10.64 4.09 11.27
C MET A 168 11.41 5.36 11.64
N LYS A 169 10.79 6.21 12.47
CA LYS A 169 11.39 7.49 12.89
C LYS A 169 12.70 7.31 13.68
N ARG A 170 12.89 6.17 14.35
CA ARG A 170 14.15 5.86 15.05
C ARG A 170 15.20 5.36 14.07
N LEU A 171 14.80 4.57 13.08
CA LEU A 171 15.69 4.05 12.04
C LEU A 171 16.26 5.17 11.16
N VAL A 172 15.40 6.10 10.70
CA VAL A 172 15.80 7.29 9.94
C VAL A 172 16.87 8.08 10.69
N ARG A 173 16.62 8.41 11.96
CA ARG A 173 17.57 9.12 12.84
C ARG A 173 18.89 8.37 13.05
N ARG A 174 18.89 7.04 13.05
CA ARG A 174 20.10 6.23 13.22
C ARG A 174 21.04 6.29 12.01
N PHE A 175 20.48 6.41 10.81
CA PHE A 175 21.24 6.46 9.56
C PHE A 175 21.49 7.89 9.05
N GLY A 176 21.05 8.92 9.77
CA GLY A 176 21.40 10.32 9.47
C GLY A 176 20.67 10.90 8.26
N PHE A 177 19.50 10.35 7.91
CA PHE A 177 18.57 10.96 6.95
C PHE A 177 17.67 11.99 7.63
#